data_AF-A0A136KYE8-F1
#
_entry.id   AF-A0A136KYE8-F1
#
_cell.length_a   1.000
_cell.length_b   1.000
_cell.length_c   1.000
_cell.angle_alpha   90.00
_cell.angle_beta   90.00
_cell.angle_gamma   90.00
#
_symmetry.space_group_name_H-M   'P 1'
#
loop_
_entity.id
_entity.type
_entity.pdbx_description
1 polymer ?
#
loop_
_entity_poly.entity_id
_entity_poly.type
_entity_poly.pdbx_seq_one_letter_code
_entity_poly.pdbx_strand_id
1 'polypeptide(L)'
;MSLLGNFIAVVIISHSLYDLAREIVERWRISEETYFRRKITSNTIQEDKTLQNHLQEKLILFLQVVNASGGLIAINQNGKMIVWATANSQPLESEFVIPSDHATEKNHNPEATWVSIAYEGMQPIALVNLNHPDKKIKYSSGELDLLDEFSEQIGTFVSIHHLKENTSQSTPKHVLEDFTVPTFTEANLIKSVENGLRHFSDYLVLGQLPLAELNKVADKSQVERGKHIQVILREAIQSMKPEGERPPEPLPREWYNYVVLNDAYVRGVPNREVMARLYVSEGTFHRIRRHAIRGVARYLEEKRKREQES
;
A
#
# COMPACT_ATOMS: atom_id res chain seq x y z
N MET A 1 -15.03 -45.72 -14.38
CA MET A 1 -14.10 -44.96 -13.51
C MET A 1 -13.16 -44.18 -14.41
N SER A 2 -13.39 -42.87 -14.61
CA SER A 2 -12.39 -41.83 -14.97
C SER A 2 -13.02 -40.64 -15.72
N LEU A 3 -13.91 -39.89 -15.06
CA LEU A 3 -14.34 -38.57 -15.54
C LEU A 3 -14.34 -37.49 -14.44
N LEU A 4 -13.73 -37.79 -13.28
CA LEU A 4 -13.54 -36.86 -12.17
C LEU A 4 -12.11 -36.29 -12.08
N GLY A 5 -11.18 -36.75 -12.91
CA GLY A 5 -9.74 -36.46 -12.78
C GLY A 5 -9.27 -35.13 -13.39
N ASN A 6 -10.03 -34.51 -14.31
CA ASN A 6 -9.56 -33.36 -15.08
C ASN A 6 -10.04 -31.98 -14.59
N PHE A 7 -10.86 -31.91 -13.54
CA PHE A 7 -11.34 -30.62 -12.99
C PHE A 7 -10.46 -30.05 -11.87
N ILE A 8 -9.54 -30.84 -11.31
CA ILE A 8 -8.68 -30.42 -10.20
C ILE A 8 -7.37 -29.75 -10.72
N ALA A 9 -7.01 -29.94 -11.99
CA ALA A 9 -5.78 -29.39 -12.56
C ALA A 9 -5.86 -27.90 -12.94
N VAL A 10 -7.05 -27.31 -13.05
CA VAL A 10 -7.21 -25.91 -13.50
C VAL A 10 -7.19 -24.90 -12.34
N VAL A 11 -7.50 -25.31 -11.11
CA VAL A 11 -7.52 -24.42 -9.93
C VAL A 11 -6.11 -24.20 -9.35
N ILE A 12 -5.18 -25.13 -9.58
CA ILE A 12 -3.81 -25.06 -9.03
C ILE A 12 -2.91 -24.10 -9.85
N ILE A 13 -3.23 -23.86 -11.13
CA ILE A 13 -2.42 -23.00 -12.01
C ILE A 13 -2.66 -21.51 -11.71
N SER A 14 -3.86 -21.11 -11.26
CA SER A 14 -4.15 -19.69 -10.96
C SER A 14 -3.43 -19.16 -9.72
N HIS A 15 -3.27 -19.97 -8.67
CA HIS A 15 -2.53 -19.55 -7.47
C HIS A 15 -1.02 -19.51 -7.74
N SER A 16 -0.49 -20.52 -8.45
CA SER A 16 0.94 -20.58 -8.78
C SER A 16 1.41 -19.43 -9.67
N LEU A 17 0.57 -18.92 -10.58
CA LEU A 17 0.91 -17.79 -11.44
C LEU A 17 0.80 -16.45 -10.69
N TYR A 18 -0.16 -16.34 -9.77
CA TYR A 18 -0.29 -15.18 -8.87
C TYR A 18 0.91 -15.06 -7.92
N ASP A 19 1.33 -16.17 -7.30
CA ASP A 19 2.51 -16.17 -6.42
C ASP A 19 3.79 -15.83 -7.20
N LEU A 20 3.91 -16.30 -8.45
CA LEU A 20 5.03 -15.94 -9.33
C LEU A 20 5.02 -14.45 -9.72
N ALA A 21 3.86 -13.92 -10.12
CA ALA A 21 3.68 -12.51 -10.45
C ALA A 21 3.95 -11.60 -9.24
N ARG A 22 3.45 -11.99 -8.07
CA ARG A 22 3.68 -11.30 -6.80
C ARG A 22 5.14 -11.34 -6.39
N GLU A 23 5.81 -12.48 -6.56
CA GLU A 23 7.24 -12.61 -6.27
C GLU A 23 8.08 -11.76 -7.24
N ILE A 24 7.66 -11.62 -8.49
CA ILE A 24 8.27 -10.73 -9.48
C ILE A 24 8.08 -9.25 -9.08
N VAL A 25 6.88 -8.85 -8.65
CA VAL A 25 6.59 -7.51 -8.11
C VAL A 25 7.41 -7.22 -6.83
N GLU A 26 7.52 -8.18 -5.91
CA GLU A 26 8.33 -8.06 -4.69
C GLU A 26 9.84 -8.00 -4.98
N ARG A 27 10.34 -8.78 -5.94
CA ARG A 27 11.73 -8.69 -6.40
C ARG A 27 12.02 -7.33 -7.06
N TRP A 28 11.07 -6.77 -7.80
CA TRP A 28 11.18 -5.40 -8.32
C TRP A 28 11.20 -4.35 -7.21
N ARG A 29 10.43 -4.54 -6.13
CA ARG A 29 10.37 -3.62 -4.99
C ARG A 29 11.68 -3.56 -4.19
N ILE A 30 12.30 -4.70 -3.93
CA ILE A 30 13.50 -4.79 -3.05
C ILE A 30 14.78 -4.32 -3.77
N SER A 31 14.88 -4.49 -5.09
CA SER A 31 16.09 -4.18 -5.84
C SER A 31 16.23 -2.71 -6.26
N GLU A 32 15.14 -1.93 -6.30
CA GLU A 32 15.15 -0.67 -7.06
C GLU A 32 14.91 0.61 -6.26
N GLU A 33 14.32 0.56 -5.07
CA GLU A 33 14.15 1.78 -4.25
C GLU A 33 15.50 2.46 -3.94
N THR A 34 16.53 1.65 -3.67
CA THR A 34 17.91 2.11 -3.44
C THR A 34 18.62 2.55 -4.72
N TYR A 35 18.29 2.00 -5.88
CA TYR A 35 18.88 2.40 -7.16
C TYR A 35 18.25 3.70 -7.70
N PHE A 36 16.93 3.84 -7.59
CA PHE A 36 16.18 5.04 -7.96
C PHE A 36 16.59 6.24 -7.09
N ARG A 37 16.71 6.06 -5.77
CA ARG A 37 17.20 7.10 -4.85
C ARG A 37 18.58 7.65 -5.25
N ARG A 38 19.46 6.81 -5.82
CA ARG A 38 20.81 7.20 -6.29
C ARG A 38 20.79 7.90 -7.67
N LYS A 39 19.87 7.52 -8.56
CA LYS A 39 19.82 8.00 -9.95
C LYS A 39 19.20 9.40 -10.09
N ILE A 40 18.34 9.81 -9.16
CA ILE A 40 17.78 11.17 -9.09
C ILE A 40 18.76 12.10 -8.34
N THR A 41 19.93 12.31 -8.93
CA THR A 41 20.95 13.24 -8.42
C THR A 41 21.45 14.13 -9.56
N SER A 42 20.59 14.94 -10.18
CA SER A 42 20.98 16.03 -11.11
C SER A 42 19.78 16.71 -11.77
N ASN A 43 19.76 18.05 -11.85
CA ASN A 43 18.92 18.94 -12.69
C ASN A 43 17.46 18.51 -12.96
N THR A 44 16.49 19.30 -12.46
CA THR A 44 15.02 19.09 -12.50
C THR A 44 14.43 18.62 -13.84
N ILE A 45 14.85 19.18 -14.99
CA ILE A 45 14.34 18.77 -16.32
C ILE A 45 14.79 17.35 -16.71
N GLN A 46 15.97 16.95 -16.23
CA GLN A 46 16.48 15.59 -16.39
C GLN A 46 15.73 14.62 -15.45
N GLU A 47 15.30 15.10 -14.27
CA GLU A 47 14.61 14.32 -13.24
C GLU A 47 13.21 13.89 -13.69
N ASP A 48 12.41 14.80 -14.25
CA ASP A 48 11.08 14.49 -14.80
C ASP A 48 11.16 13.41 -15.89
N LYS A 49 12.10 13.56 -16.84
CA LYS A 49 12.32 12.57 -17.90
C LYS A 49 12.80 11.23 -17.34
N THR A 50 13.59 11.22 -16.28
CA THR A 50 14.02 9.96 -15.64
C THR A 50 12.86 9.25 -14.94
N LEU A 51 11.99 9.98 -14.24
CA LEU A 51 10.79 9.41 -13.64
C LEU A 51 9.84 8.92 -14.72
N GLN A 52 9.56 9.73 -15.74
CA GLN A 52 8.67 9.36 -16.84
C GLN A 52 9.12 8.07 -17.55
N ASN A 53 10.41 7.96 -17.89
CA ASN A 53 10.98 6.75 -18.49
C ASN A 53 10.87 5.54 -17.57
N HIS A 54 11.10 5.73 -16.27
CA HIS A 54 10.98 4.65 -15.29
C HIS A 54 9.54 4.16 -15.16
N LEU A 55 8.58 5.08 -15.07
CA LEU A 55 7.15 4.76 -15.04
C LEU A 55 6.71 4.05 -16.32
N GLN A 56 7.21 4.48 -17.48
CA GLN A 56 6.93 3.84 -18.76
C GLN A 56 7.42 2.39 -18.81
N GLU A 57 8.66 2.13 -18.37
CA GLU A 57 9.22 0.78 -18.29
C GLU A 57 8.39 -0.11 -17.36
N LYS A 58 8.06 0.41 -16.16
CA LYS A 58 7.25 -0.31 -15.18
C LYS A 58 5.84 -0.62 -15.68
N LEU A 59 5.20 0.33 -16.36
CA LEU A 59 3.89 0.14 -16.96
C LEU A 59 3.93 -1.00 -17.99
N ILE A 60 4.91 -1.00 -18.91
CA ILE A 60 5.02 -2.04 -19.94
C ILE A 60 5.17 -3.42 -19.30
N LEU A 61 6.06 -3.56 -18.32
CA LEU A 61 6.26 -4.83 -17.61
C LEU A 61 5.00 -5.27 -16.87
N PHE A 62 4.32 -4.34 -16.22
CA PHE A 62 3.09 -4.64 -15.49
C PHE A 62 1.98 -5.13 -16.43
N LEU A 63 1.76 -4.45 -17.55
CA LEU A 63 0.75 -4.84 -18.56
C LEU A 63 1.01 -6.25 -19.12
N GLN A 64 2.27 -6.64 -19.28
CA GLN A 64 2.64 -8.00 -19.67
C GLN A 64 2.27 -9.03 -18.60
N VAL A 65 2.50 -8.71 -17.32
CA VAL A 65 2.18 -9.60 -16.19
C VAL A 65 0.67 -9.84 -16.07
N VAL A 66 -0.14 -8.78 -16.22
CA VAL A 66 -1.61 -8.90 -16.14
C VAL A 66 -2.28 -9.20 -17.48
N ASN A 67 -1.49 -9.33 -18.56
CA ASN A 67 -1.94 -9.58 -19.93
C ASN A 67 -3.05 -8.60 -20.39
N ALA A 68 -2.78 -7.31 -20.16
CA ALA A 68 -3.63 -6.18 -20.53
C ALA A 68 -3.29 -5.64 -21.93
N SER A 69 -4.32 -5.25 -22.69
CA SER A 69 -4.15 -4.68 -24.05
C SER A 69 -3.51 -3.29 -24.06
N GLY A 70 -3.59 -2.60 -22.93
CA GLY A 70 -3.04 -1.28 -22.73
C GLY A 70 -3.34 -0.75 -21.34
N GLY A 71 -2.81 0.44 -21.06
CA GLY A 71 -3.01 1.13 -19.80
C GLY A 71 -2.22 2.42 -19.75
N LEU A 72 -2.38 3.13 -18.64
CA LEU A 72 -1.65 4.37 -18.40
C LEU A 72 -1.34 4.57 -16.91
N ILE A 73 -0.39 5.45 -16.65
CA ILE A 73 -0.10 6.02 -15.35
C ILE A 73 -0.32 7.52 -15.46
N ALA A 74 -1.17 8.07 -14.60
CA ALA A 74 -1.36 9.51 -14.46
C ALA A 74 -0.89 9.97 -13.07
N ILE A 75 -0.26 11.15 -13.01
CA ILE A 75 0.24 11.76 -11.78
C ILE A 75 -0.54 13.03 -11.51
N ASN A 76 -0.86 13.31 -10.25
CA ASN A 76 -1.49 14.57 -9.89
C ASN A 76 -0.48 15.72 -9.98
N GLN A 77 -0.71 16.63 -10.91
CA GLN A 77 0.00 17.90 -11.02
C GLN A 77 -1.02 19.03 -10.83
N ASN A 78 -0.86 19.80 -9.75
CA ASN A 78 -1.69 20.96 -9.44
C ASN A 78 -3.21 20.67 -9.41
N GLY A 79 -3.61 19.50 -8.91
CA GLY A 79 -5.01 19.08 -8.79
C GLY A 79 -5.58 18.40 -10.04
N LYS A 80 -4.76 18.14 -11.07
CA LYS A 80 -5.13 17.46 -12.30
C LYS A 80 -4.31 16.20 -12.50
N MET A 81 -4.94 15.11 -12.94
CA MET A 81 -4.22 13.88 -13.26
C MET A 81 -3.67 13.97 -14.68
N ILE A 82 -2.36 14.08 -14.83
CA ILE A 82 -1.68 14.18 -16.13
C ILE A 82 -1.05 12.83 -16.47
N VAL A 83 -1.22 12.36 -17.71
CA VAL A 83 -0.68 11.07 -18.18
C VAL A 83 0.84 11.16 -18.34
N TRP A 84 1.56 10.38 -17.55
CA TRP A 84 3.03 10.32 -17.55
C TRP A 84 3.59 9.05 -18.18
N ALA A 85 2.85 7.95 -18.19
CA ALA A 85 3.19 6.75 -18.94
C ALA A 85 1.95 6.19 -19.61
N THR A 86 2.11 5.63 -20.81
CA THR A 86 1.00 5.09 -21.58
C THR A 86 1.44 3.97 -22.51
N ALA A 87 0.59 2.97 -22.70
CA ALA A 87 0.76 1.94 -23.70
C ALA A 87 -0.63 1.60 -24.27
N ASN A 88 -0.80 1.81 -25.58
CA ASN A 88 -2.08 1.61 -26.28
C ASN A 88 -3.28 2.27 -25.57
N SER A 89 -3.09 3.45 -24.99
CA SER A 89 -4.10 4.20 -24.25
C SER A 89 -4.05 5.69 -24.63
N GLN A 90 -4.45 6.58 -23.72
CA GLN A 90 -4.43 8.03 -23.94
C GLN A 90 -3.01 8.58 -24.16
N PRO A 91 -2.83 9.67 -24.92
CA PRO A 91 -1.50 10.24 -25.19
C PRO A 91 -0.84 10.80 -23.93
N LEU A 92 0.49 10.85 -23.93
CA LEU A 92 1.28 11.51 -22.88
C LEU A 92 0.85 12.99 -22.73
N GLU A 93 0.95 13.51 -21.50
CA GLU A 93 0.62 14.89 -21.12
C GLU A 93 -0.87 15.26 -21.27
N SER A 94 -1.73 14.29 -21.60
CA SER A 94 -3.18 14.51 -21.57
C SER A 94 -3.73 14.47 -20.14
N GLU A 95 -4.83 15.18 -19.92
CA GLU A 95 -5.55 15.18 -18.64
C GLU A 95 -6.48 13.95 -18.57
N PHE A 96 -6.27 13.12 -17.55
CA PHE A 96 -7.12 11.97 -17.26
C PHE A 96 -8.19 12.35 -16.25
N VAL A 97 -9.45 12.23 -16.62
CA VAL A 97 -10.57 12.46 -15.70
C VAL A 97 -10.85 11.18 -14.94
N ILE A 98 -10.72 11.23 -13.61
CA ILE A 98 -11.13 10.12 -12.75
C ILE A 98 -12.64 9.93 -12.94
N PRO A 99 -13.12 8.74 -13.37
CA PRO A 99 -14.55 8.49 -13.50
C PRO A 99 -15.25 8.75 -12.16
N SER A 100 -16.30 9.58 -12.19
CA SER A 100 -17.08 9.98 -11.01
C SER A 100 -17.83 8.80 -10.36
N ASP A 101 -18.02 7.71 -11.10
CA ASP A 101 -18.43 6.43 -10.54
C ASP A 101 -17.19 5.64 -10.13
N HIS A 102 -16.94 5.55 -8.83
CA HIS A 102 -16.04 4.56 -8.22
C HIS A 102 -16.61 3.12 -8.39
N ALA A 103 -16.91 2.69 -9.61
CA ALA A 103 -17.42 1.37 -9.94
C ALA A 103 -16.32 0.32 -9.77
N THR A 104 -15.99 0.07 -8.51
CA THR A 104 -15.54 -1.22 -8.03
C THR A 104 -16.69 -2.19 -8.30
N GLU A 105 -16.56 -2.94 -9.39
CA GLU A 105 -17.38 -4.09 -9.77
C GLU A 105 -18.88 -3.85 -10.05
N LYS A 106 -19.29 -4.25 -11.26
CA LYS A 106 -20.68 -4.50 -11.75
C LYS A 106 -21.34 -3.42 -12.59
N ASN A 107 -20.72 -3.05 -13.72
CA ASN A 107 -21.51 -2.81 -14.93
C ASN A 107 -21.02 -3.74 -16.05
N HIS A 108 -21.95 -4.46 -16.68
CA HIS A 108 -21.73 -5.35 -17.82
C HIS A 108 -21.41 -4.56 -19.11
N ASN A 109 -20.56 -3.54 -19.02
CA ASN A 109 -20.17 -2.74 -20.18
C ASN A 109 -18.80 -3.23 -20.70
N PRO A 110 -18.70 -3.71 -21.95
CA PRO A 110 -17.43 -4.15 -22.56
C PRO A 110 -16.37 -3.04 -22.71
N GLU A 111 -16.68 -1.79 -22.35
CA GLU A 111 -15.75 -0.65 -22.33
C GLU A 111 -15.20 -0.30 -20.93
N ALA A 112 -15.45 -1.13 -19.91
CA ALA A 112 -15.04 -0.84 -18.54
C ALA A 112 -13.51 -0.78 -18.40
N THR A 113 -12.99 0.40 -18.09
CA THR A 113 -11.57 0.64 -17.78
C THR A 113 -11.35 0.45 -16.29
N TRP A 114 -10.34 -0.33 -15.88
CA TRP A 114 -10.05 -0.56 -14.46
C TRP A 114 -9.08 0.49 -13.95
N VAL A 115 -9.32 0.99 -12.74
CA VAL A 115 -8.57 2.11 -12.18
C VAL A 115 -8.17 1.77 -10.74
N SER A 116 -6.91 2.01 -10.41
CA SER A 116 -6.42 2.02 -9.04
C SER A 116 -5.69 3.32 -8.76
N ILE A 117 -5.90 3.88 -7.58
CA ILE A 117 -5.46 5.23 -7.20
C ILE A 117 -4.56 5.11 -5.98
N ALA A 118 -3.39 5.74 -6.06
CA ALA A 118 -2.50 5.93 -4.93
C ALA A 118 -2.73 7.30 -4.29
N TYR A 119 -2.70 7.31 -2.96
CA TYR A 119 -2.97 8.50 -2.15
C TYR A 119 -1.78 8.85 -1.26
N GLU A 120 -1.55 10.15 -1.10
CA GLU A 120 -0.72 10.72 -0.05
C GLU A 120 -1.64 11.46 0.93
N GLY A 121 -1.85 10.87 2.10
CA GLY A 121 -2.92 11.30 3.00
C GLY A 121 -4.30 11.12 2.35
N MET A 122 -5.04 12.21 2.15
CA MET A 122 -6.33 12.23 1.45
C MET A 122 -6.23 12.69 -0.02
N GLN A 123 -5.03 13.05 -0.48
CA GLN A 123 -4.83 13.58 -1.83
C GLN A 123 -4.46 12.44 -2.79
N PRO A 124 -5.17 12.26 -3.92
CA PRO A 124 -4.74 11.32 -4.95
C PRO A 124 -3.46 11.86 -5.58
N ILE A 125 -2.38 11.08 -5.57
CA ILE A 125 -1.08 11.49 -6.13
C ILE A 125 -0.75 10.79 -7.44
N ALA A 126 -1.27 9.57 -7.64
CA ALA A 126 -1.08 8.82 -8.86
C ALA A 126 -2.27 7.89 -9.11
N LEU A 127 -2.47 7.54 -10.37
CA LEU A 127 -3.50 6.63 -10.83
C LEU A 127 -2.90 5.70 -11.87
N VAL A 128 -3.26 4.43 -11.78
CA VAL A 128 -2.95 3.43 -12.80
C VAL A 128 -4.26 2.94 -13.38
N ASN A 129 -4.31 2.89 -14.70
CA ASN A 129 -5.45 2.44 -15.45
C ASN A 129 -5.09 1.25 -16.34
N LEU A 130 -6.00 0.29 -16.43
CA LEU A 130 -5.92 -0.85 -17.34
C LEU A 130 -7.09 -0.83 -18.32
N ASN A 131 -6.75 -1.03 -19.59
CA ASN A 131 -7.72 -1.34 -20.64
C ASN A 131 -8.20 -2.79 -20.51
N HIS A 132 -8.94 -3.29 -21.49
CA HIS A 132 -9.42 -4.67 -21.52
C HIS A 132 -8.28 -5.72 -21.52
N PRO A 133 -8.50 -6.92 -20.94
CA PRO A 133 -7.53 -7.99 -21.04
C PRO A 133 -7.44 -8.52 -22.49
N ASP A 134 -6.22 -8.86 -22.94
CA ASP A 134 -5.99 -9.27 -24.35
C ASP A 134 -6.60 -10.62 -24.71
N LYS A 135 -6.58 -11.57 -23.77
CA LYS A 135 -6.93 -12.99 -24.03
C LYS A 135 -8.05 -13.50 -23.12
N LYS A 136 -8.65 -12.64 -22.32
CA LYS A 136 -9.64 -13.00 -21.28
C LYS A 136 -10.83 -12.06 -21.33
N ILE A 137 -11.98 -12.55 -20.86
CA ILE A 137 -13.22 -11.77 -20.79
C ILE A 137 -13.16 -10.70 -19.68
N LYS A 138 -12.42 -10.99 -18.60
CA LYS A 138 -12.26 -10.10 -17.44
C LYS A 138 -10.94 -10.38 -16.72
N TYR A 139 -10.44 -9.38 -16.00
CA TYR A 139 -9.37 -9.60 -15.03
C TYR A 139 -9.87 -10.47 -13.86
N SER A 140 -8.99 -11.33 -13.37
CA SER A 140 -9.16 -12.07 -12.12
C SER A 140 -8.98 -11.14 -10.92
N SER A 141 -9.50 -11.54 -9.76
CA SER A 141 -9.30 -10.80 -8.51
C SER A 141 -7.81 -10.63 -8.19
N GLY A 142 -6.98 -11.64 -8.48
CA GLY A 142 -5.53 -11.57 -8.27
C GLY A 142 -4.84 -10.53 -9.18
N GLU A 143 -5.26 -10.40 -10.44
CA GLU A 143 -4.74 -9.36 -11.35
C GLU A 143 -5.14 -7.95 -10.90
N LEU A 144 -6.34 -7.79 -10.34
CA LEU A 144 -6.78 -6.52 -9.75
C LEU A 144 -6.06 -6.22 -8.43
N ASP A 145 -5.75 -7.23 -7.62
CA ASP A 145 -4.92 -7.07 -6.43
C ASP A 145 -3.49 -6.62 -6.81
N LEU A 146 -2.93 -7.16 -7.91
CA LEU A 146 -1.64 -6.71 -8.44
C LEU A 146 -1.69 -5.28 -8.99
N LEU A 147 -2.81 -4.86 -9.58
CA LEU A 147 -3.02 -3.46 -10.00
C LEU A 147 -2.96 -2.50 -8.80
N ASP A 148 -3.54 -2.88 -7.67
CA ASP A 148 -3.47 -2.07 -6.46
C ASP A 148 -2.07 -2.05 -5.84
N GLU A 149 -1.36 -3.18 -5.82
CA GLU A 149 0.03 -3.22 -5.35
C GLU A 149 0.94 -2.38 -6.25
N PHE A 150 0.73 -2.44 -7.57
CA PHE A 150 1.46 -1.64 -8.54
C PHE A 150 1.17 -0.15 -8.39
N SER A 151 -0.11 0.24 -8.21
CA SER A 151 -0.47 1.66 -8.02
C SER A 151 0.16 2.23 -6.74
N GLU A 152 0.17 1.49 -5.63
CA GLU A 152 0.86 1.88 -4.40
C GLU A 152 2.37 2.08 -4.62
N GLN A 153 3.01 1.22 -5.42
CA GLN A 153 4.42 1.37 -5.78
C GLN A 153 4.66 2.65 -6.58
N ILE A 154 3.83 2.94 -7.58
CA ILE A 154 3.88 4.19 -8.33
C ILE A 154 3.73 5.39 -7.40
N GLY A 155 2.75 5.36 -6.49
CA GLY A 155 2.55 6.41 -5.49
C GLY A 155 3.82 6.69 -4.68
N THR A 156 4.55 5.63 -4.28
CA THR A 156 5.82 5.78 -3.57
C THR A 156 6.87 6.51 -4.40
N PHE A 157 7.00 6.19 -5.70
CA PHE A 157 7.94 6.87 -6.59
C PHE A 157 7.59 8.35 -6.79
N VAL A 158 6.29 8.65 -6.91
CA VAL A 158 5.78 10.03 -7.02
C VAL A 158 6.02 10.82 -5.75
N SER A 159 5.72 10.27 -4.56
CA SER A 159 6.01 10.93 -3.29
C SER A 159 7.51 11.24 -3.11
N ILE A 160 8.38 10.29 -3.47
CA ILE A 160 9.84 10.51 -3.42
C ILE A 160 10.26 11.65 -4.37
N HIS A 161 9.62 11.77 -5.54
CA HIS A 161 9.85 12.86 -6.48
C HIS A 161 9.42 14.22 -5.90
N HIS A 162 8.18 14.33 -5.42
CA HIS A 162 7.65 15.57 -4.83
C HIS A 162 8.44 16.04 -3.60
N LEU A 163 8.89 15.11 -2.74
CA LEU A 163 9.73 15.45 -1.59
C LEU A 163 11.04 16.15 -1.99
N LYS A 164 11.62 15.77 -3.13
CA LYS A 164 12.86 16.39 -3.64
C LYS A 164 12.63 17.74 -4.32
N GLU A 165 11.52 17.91 -5.03
CA GLU A 165 11.11 19.22 -5.56
C GLU A 165 10.94 20.25 -4.43
N ASN A 166 10.28 19.85 -3.34
CA ASN A 166 10.07 20.71 -2.17
C ASN A 166 11.37 20.99 -1.39
N THR A 167 12.30 20.02 -1.34
CA THR A 167 13.60 20.20 -0.67
C THR A 167 14.54 21.13 -1.47
N SER A 168 14.34 21.23 -2.79
CA SER A 168 15.15 22.10 -3.67
C SER A 168 14.80 23.60 -3.52
N GLN A 169 13.72 23.93 -2.79
CA GLN A 169 13.32 25.31 -2.48
C GLN A 169 13.80 25.83 -1.13
N SER A 170 14.49 25.01 -0.32
CA SER A 170 15.06 25.44 0.97
C SER A 170 16.56 25.14 1.06
N THR A 171 17.37 26.16 0.81
CA THR A 171 18.72 26.26 1.39
C THR A 171 18.59 27.00 2.73
N PRO A 172 19.34 26.62 3.78
CA PRO A 172 20.79 26.78 3.81
C PRO A 172 21.63 25.56 4.21
N LYS A 173 22.81 25.54 3.59
CA LYS A 173 24.14 24.99 3.95
C LYS A 173 24.39 24.48 5.39
N HIS A 174 25.30 23.49 5.43
CA HIS A 174 26.01 22.86 6.56
C HIS A 174 25.08 22.03 7.48
N VAL A 175 25.36 20.76 7.77
CA VAL A 175 26.52 20.27 8.54
C VAL A 175 26.81 18.80 8.17
N LEU A 176 28.10 18.49 7.98
CA LEU A 176 28.67 17.14 8.00
C LEU A 176 28.76 16.64 9.45
N GLU A 177 28.65 15.32 9.62
CA GLU A 177 29.18 14.48 10.72
C GLU A 177 28.15 13.72 11.56
N ASP A 178 28.37 12.39 11.52
CA ASP A 178 28.16 11.39 12.56
C ASP A 178 26.89 11.40 13.40
N PHE A 179 26.03 10.42 13.14
CA PHE A 179 25.63 9.45 14.17
C PHE A 179 25.15 8.15 13.51
N THR A 180 25.92 7.08 13.69
CA THR A 180 25.49 5.70 13.43
C THR A 180 24.43 5.30 14.46
N VAL A 181 23.18 5.65 14.19
CA VAL A 181 22.00 4.96 14.73
C VAL A 181 21.43 4.16 13.56
N PRO A 182 21.11 2.86 13.70
CA PRO A 182 20.50 2.13 12.60
C PRO A 182 19.17 2.81 12.27
N THR A 183 19.14 3.54 11.15
CA THR A 183 17.94 4.25 10.69
C THR A 183 16.87 3.20 10.40
N PHE A 184 15.92 3.07 11.32
CA PHE A 184 14.81 2.17 11.18
C PHE A 184 13.94 2.68 10.02
N THR A 185 13.97 1.99 8.88
CA THR A 185 13.20 2.40 7.70
C THR A 185 11.70 2.21 7.96
N GLU A 186 10.86 3.01 7.30
CA GLU A 186 9.38 2.89 7.37
C GLU A 186 8.92 1.45 7.08
N ALA A 187 9.57 0.78 6.12
CA ALA A 187 9.30 -0.62 5.79
C ALA A 187 9.55 -1.59 6.96
N ASN A 188 10.59 -1.35 7.78
CA ASN A 188 10.87 -2.17 8.96
C ASN A 188 9.86 -1.90 10.09
N LEU A 189 9.36 -0.66 10.19
CA LEU A 189 8.31 -0.30 11.14
C LEU A 189 6.99 -0.96 10.80
N ILE A 190 6.55 -0.90 9.54
CA ILE A 190 5.33 -1.56 9.08
C ILE A 190 5.37 -3.06 9.40
N LYS A 191 6.48 -3.74 9.09
CA LYS A 191 6.66 -5.17 9.42
C LYS A 191 6.62 -5.44 10.92
N SER A 192 7.24 -4.57 11.71
CA SER A 192 7.27 -4.71 13.17
C SER A 192 5.89 -4.50 13.79
N VAL A 193 5.12 -3.55 13.28
CA VAL A 193 3.72 -3.34 13.66
C VAL A 193 2.87 -4.55 13.29
N GLU A 194 2.97 -5.05 12.05
CA GLU A 194 2.21 -6.25 11.65
C GLU A 194 2.55 -7.45 12.54
N ASN A 195 3.82 -7.68 12.83
CA ASN A 195 4.27 -8.74 13.73
C ASN A 195 3.73 -8.54 15.16
N GLY A 196 3.70 -7.31 15.66
CA GLY A 196 3.10 -6.97 16.94
C GLY A 196 1.60 -7.28 16.98
N LEU A 197 0.85 -6.89 15.94
CA LEU A 197 -0.58 -7.16 15.85
C LEU A 197 -0.89 -8.65 15.76
N ARG A 198 -0.10 -9.44 15.01
CA ARG A 198 -0.26 -10.90 14.94
C ARG A 198 -0.09 -11.59 16.30
N HIS A 199 0.72 -11.01 17.19
CA HIS A 199 0.97 -11.51 18.54
C HIS A 199 0.29 -10.65 19.61
N PHE A 200 -0.77 -9.93 19.27
CA PHE A 200 -1.36 -8.90 20.14
C PHE A 200 -1.74 -9.40 21.54
N SER A 201 -2.14 -10.67 21.69
CA SER A 201 -2.48 -11.29 22.98
C SER A 201 -1.31 -11.99 23.68
N ASP A 202 -0.16 -12.14 23.02
CA ASP A 202 1.01 -12.82 23.56
C ASP A 202 2.03 -11.81 24.11
N TYR A 203 1.90 -11.52 25.41
CA TYR A 203 2.78 -10.57 26.10
C TYR A 203 4.24 -10.99 26.12
N LEU A 204 4.53 -12.29 26.11
CA LEU A 204 5.90 -12.76 26.16
C LEU A 204 6.59 -12.48 24.82
N VAL A 205 5.92 -12.81 23.72
CA VAL A 205 6.41 -12.53 22.36
C VAL A 205 6.48 -11.04 22.11
N LEU A 206 5.41 -10.27 22.42
CA LEU A 206 5.38 -8.82 22.24
C LEU A 206 6.54 -8.11 22.95
N GLY A 207 6.88 -8.55 24.16
CA GLY A 207 7.97 -7.98 24.95
C GLY A 207 9.38 -8.28 24.43
N GLN A 208 9.52 -9.13 23.42
CA GLN A 208 10.77 -9.47 22.73
C GLN A 208 10.87 -8.85 21.34
N LEU A 209 9.79 -8.25 20.82
CA LEU A 209 9.80 -7.67 19.49
C LEU A 209 10.62 -6.36 19.45
N PRO A 210 11.22 -6.01 18.29
CA PRO A 210 11.95 -4.75 18.09
C PRO A 210 11.10 -3.50 18.40
N LEU A 211 9.77 -3.64 18.34
CA LEU A 211 8.83 -2.59 18.69
C LEU A 211 8.97 -2.15 20.16
N ALA A 212 9.38 -3.04 21.07
CA ALA A 212 9.64 -2.74 22.48
C ALA A 212 10.83 -1.79 22.67
N GLU A 213 11.92 -2.05 21.96
CA GLU A 213 13.12 -1.21 21.95
C GLU A 213 12.83 0.15 21.29
N LEU A 214 12.04 0.13 20.21
CA LEU A 214 11.66 1.33 19.48
C LEU A 214 10.82 2.28 20.35
N ASN A 215 9.97 1.79 21.23
CA ASN A 215 9.16 2.65 22.09
C ASN A 215 9.83 2.96 23.44
N LYS A 216 11.16 2.71 23.57
CA LYS A 216 11.95 2.97 24.79
C LYS A 216 11.29 2.45 26.07
N VAL A 217 10.61 1.31 25.98
CA VAL A 217 9.88 0.75 27.13
C VAL A 217 10.88 0.24 28.15
N ALA A 218 11.12 1.02 29.21
CA ALA A 218 12.11 0.76 30.26
C ALA A 218 11.59 -0.21 31.36
N ASP A 219 10.70 -1.14 31.02
CA ASP A 219 10.12 -2.06 31.98
C ASP A 219 11.07 -3.22 32.32
N LYS A 220 11.01 -3.67 33.58
CA LYS A 220 11.98 -4.61 34.18
C LYS A 220 11.79 -6.04 33.69
N SER A 221 10.59 -6.42 33.26
CA SER A 221 10.26 -7.78 32.78
C SER A 221 9.75 -7.80 31.33
N GLN A 222 10.01 -8.90 30.61
CA GLN A 222 9.51 -9.08 29.24
C GLN A 222 7.98 -8.98 29.16
N VAL A 223 7.27 -9.49 30.16
CA VAL A 223 5.80 -9.46 30.21
C VAL A 223 5.28 -8.03 30.40
N GLU A 224 5.90 -7.23 31.25
CA GLU A 224 5.53 -5.81 31.40
C GLU A 224 5.79 -5.03 30.12
N ARG A 225 6.94 -5.24 29.47
CA ARG A 225 7.22 -4.65 28.15
C ARG A 225 6.15 -5.02 27.12
N GLY A 226 5.75 -6.29 27.08
CA GLY A 226 4.70 -6.77 26.19
C GLY A 226 3.34 -6.14 26.47
N LYS A 227 2.97 -5.94 27.73
CA LYS A 227 1.75 -5.22 28.11
C LYS A 227 1.80 -3.76 27.66
N HIS A 228 2.92 -3.09 27.87
CA HIS A 228 3.10 -1.71 27.44
C HIS A 228 2.97 -1.58 25.91
N ILE A 229 3.59 -2.49 25.17
CA ILE A 229 3.47 -2.52 23.71
C ILE A 229 2.04 -2.82 23.27
N GLN A 230 1.33 -3.72 23.94
CA GLN A 230 -0.09 -3.93 23.66
C GLN A 230 -0.91 -2.65 23.87
N VAL A 231 -0.64 -1.87 24.93
CA VAL A 231 -1.29 -0.58 25.18
C VAL A 231 -0.99 0.40 24.04
N ILE A 232 0.28 0.55 23.66
CA ILE A 232 0.70 1.43 22.57
C ILE A 232 0.03 1.05 21.23
N LEU A 233 0.00 -0.23 20.88
CA LEU A 233 -0.67 -0.72 19.68
C LEU A 233 -2.19 -0.48 19.74
N ARG A 234 -2.80 -0.68 20.91
CA ARG A 234 -4.22 -0.43 21.12
C ARG A 234 -4.56 1.04 20.97
N GLU A 235 -3.77 1.94 21.54
CA GLU A 235 -3.90 3.39 21.39
C GLU A 235 -3.81 3.80 19.92
N ALA A 236 -2.82 3.27 19.20
CA ALA A 236 -2.63 3.53 17.78
C ALA A 236 -3.79 2.99 16.93
N ILE A 237 -4.42 1.89 17.32
CA ILE A 237 -5.65 1.42 16.66
C ILE A 237 -6.81 2.38 16.98
N GLN A 238 -6.97 2.78 18.25
CA GLN A 238 -8.05 3.67 18.66
C GLN A 238 -7.94 5.07 18.02
N SER A 239 -6.74 5.56 17.71
CA SER A 239 -6.57 6.87 17.06
C SER A 239 -7.13 6.90 15.62
N MET A 240 -7.31 5.75 14.98
CA MET A 240 -7.96 5.65 13.67
C MET A 240 -9.48 5.49 13.76
N LYS A 241 -10.05 5.44 14.97
CA LYS A 241 -11.49 5.36 15.15
C LYS A 241 -12.13 6.70 14.72
N PRO A 242 -13.11 6.69 13.80
CA PRO A 242 -13.85 7.89 13.44
C PRO A 242 -14.57 8.51 14.65
N GLU A 243 -14.85 9.80 14.56
CA GLU A 243 -15.65 10.50 15.56
C GLU A 243 -17.09 9.97 15.58
N GLY A 244 -17.69 9.95 16.77
CA GLY A 244 -19.05 9.47 16.99
C GLY A 244 -19.17 8.02 17.44
N GLU A 245 -20.41 7.57 17.58
CA GLU A 245 -20.75 6.19 17.94
C GLU A 245 -20.65 5.27 16.72
N ARG A 246 -20.39 3.98 16.97
CA ARG A 246 -20.33 3.00 15.90
C ARG A 246 -21.71 2.88 15.24
N PRO A 247 -21.84 3.19 13.94
CA PRO A 247 -23.12 3.11 13.25
C PRO A 247 -23.58 1.65 13.10
N PRO A 248 -24.89 1.43 12.85
CA PRO A 248 -25.41 0.10 12.55
C PRO A 248 -24.79 -0.43 11.24
N GLU A 249 -24.69 -1.76 11.13
CA GLU A 249 -24.18 -2.40 9.91
C GLU A 249 -25.15 -2.20 8.73
N PRO A 250 -24.65 -2.02 7.48
CA PRO A 250 -23.24 -2.02 7.09
C PRO A 250 -22.52 -0.74 7.51
N LEU A 251 -21.30 -0.89 8.04
CA LEU A 251 -20.47 0.25 8.42
C LEU A 251 -20.12 1.17 7.24
N PRO A 252 -20.05 2.50 7.47
CA PRO A 252 -19.44 3.43 6.52
C PRO A 252 -17.95 3.14 6.32
N ARG A 253 -17.43 3.46 5.13
CA ARG A 253 -16.04 3.17 4.74
C ARG A 253 -14.98 3.80 5.65
N GLU A 254 -15.26 4.96 6.25
CA GLU A 254 -14.37 5.61 7.21
C GLU A 254 -14.06 4.73 8.45
N TRP A 255 -14.96 3.81 8.81
CA TRP A 255 -14.76 2.86 9.91
C TRP A 255 -13.88 1.66 9.54
N TYR A 256 -13.62 1.44 8.25
CA TYR A 256 -13.02 0.19 7.78
C TYR A 256 -11.59 0.00 8.33
N ASN A 257 -10.76 1.04 8.34
CA ASN A 257 -9.39 0.95 8.85
C ASN A 257 -9.36 0.55 10.34
N TYR A 258 -10.22 1.19 11.14
CA TYR A 258 -10.36 0.86 12.56
C TYR A 258 -10.87 -0.57 12.76
N VAL A 259 -11.97 -0.93 12.09
CA VAL A 259 -12.66 -2.21 12.31
C VAL A 259 -11.83 -3.39 11.85
N VAL A 260 -11.14 -3.28 10.72
CA VAL A 260 -10.30 -4.37 10.22
C VAL A 260 -9.17 -4.71 11.18
N LEU A 261 -8.61 -3.74 11.92
CA LEU A 261 -7.59 -4.02 12.93
C LEU A 261 -8.18 -4.37 14.30
N ASN A 262 -9.16 -3.59 14.77
CA ASN A 262 -9.76 -3.80 16.07
C ASN A 262 -10.50 -5.13 16.15
N ASP A 263 -11.33 -5.46 15.17
CA ASP A 263 -12.10 -6.69 15.22
C ASP A 263 -11.18 -7.91 14.99
N ALA A 264 -10.24 -7.86 14.04
CA ALA A 264 -9.37 -9.00 13.74
C ALA A 264 -8.31 -9.28 14.82
N TYR A 265 -7.66 -8.26 15.37
CA TYR A 265 -6.52 -8.44 16.28
C TYR A 265 -6.86 -8.19 17.74
N VAL A 266 -7.69 -7.19 18.03
CA VAL A 266 -8.00 -6.81 19.42
C VAL A 266 -9.12 -7.68 19.98
N ARG A 267 -10.16 -7.92 19.19
CA ARG A 267 -11.32 -8.74 19.57
C ARG A 267 -11.19 -10.20 19.15
N GLY A 268 -10.22 -10.53 18.30
CA GLY A 268 -9.99 -11.89 17.81
C GLY A 268 -11.12 -12.43 16.94
N VAL A 269 -11.90 -11.56 16.28
CA VAL A 269 -12.95 -11.96 15.36
C VAL A 269 -12.31 -12.61 14.13
N PRO A 270 -12.77 -13.78 13.68
CA PRO A 270 -12.22 -14.43 12.48
C PRO A 270 -12.31 -13.51 11.26
N ASN A 271 -11.24 -13.43 10.45
CA ASN A 271 -11.19 -12.54 9.27
C ASN A 271 -12.41 -12.73 8.36
N ARG A 272 -12.87 -13.98 8.14
CA ARG A 272 -14.08 -14.27 7.34
C ARG A 272 -15.35 -13.56 7.84
N GLU A 273 -15.47 -13.40 9.15
CA GLU A 273 -16.61 -12.73 9.76
C GLU A 273 -16.46 -11.21 9.67
N VAL A 274 -15.24 -10.69 9.84
CA VAL A 274 -14.95 -9.27 9.58
C VAL A 274 -15.26 -8.91 8.13
N MET A 275 -14.84 -9.75 7.18
CA MET A 275 -15.14 -9.61 5.74
C MET A 275 -16.65 -9.59 5.47
N ALA A 276 -17.38 -10.54 6.07
CA ALA A 276 -18.83 -10.62 5.91
C ALA A 276 -19.55 -9.37 6.46
N ARG A 277 -19.14 -8.87 7.63
CA ARG A 277 -19.72 -7.67 8.24
C ARG A 277 -19.48 -6.41 7.42
N LEU A 278 -18.28 -6.27 6.86
CA LEU A 278 -17.91 -5.14 6.01
C LEU A 278 -18.42 -5.28 4.56
N TYR A 279 -19.02 -6.42 4.21
CA TYR A 279 -19.43 -6.75 2.84
C TYR A 279 -18.28 -6.61 1.83
N VAL A 280 -17.07 -7.04 2.21
CA VAL A 280 -15.87 -6.94 1.38
C VAL A 280 -15.31 -8.32 1.00
N SER A 281 -14.69 -8.39 -0.17
CA SER A 281 -13.93 -9.57 -0.60
C SER A 281 -12.63 -9.74 0.20
N GLU A 282 -12.02 -10.92 0.11
CA GLU A 282 -10.75 -11.24 0.78
C GLU A 282 -9.59 -10.32 0.36
N GLY A 283 -9.44 -10.07 -0.95
CA GLY A 283 -8.46 -9.10 -1.45
C GLY A 283 -8.70 -7.70 -0.86
N THR A 284 -9.96 -7.26 -0.81
CA THR A 284 -10.33 -5.95 -0.25
C THR A 284 -10.04 -5.85 1.24
N PHE A 285 -10.31 -6.90 2.00
CA PHE A 285 -9.96 -6.96 3.42
C PHE A 285 -8.45 -6.88 3.64
N HIS A 286 -7.67 -7.62 2.87
CA HIS A 286 -6.21 -7.55 2.96
C HIS A 286 -5.67 -6.17 2.59
N ARG A 287 -6.26 -5.49 1.60
CA ARG A 287 -5.92 -4.10 1.26
C ARG A 287 -6.19 -3.14 2.41
N ILE A 288 -7.42 -3.13 2.93
CA ILE A 288 -7.79 -2.27 4.06
C ILE A 288 -6.88 -2.56 5.25
N ARG A 289 -6.59 -3.83 5.51
CA ARG A 289 -5.70 -4.24 6.61
C ARG A 289 -4.29 -3.69 6.42
N ARG A 290 -3.69 -3.80 5.22
CA ARG A 290 -2.37 -3.23 4.92
C ARG A 290 -2.37 -1.72 5.11
N HIS A 291 -3.38 -1.03 4.57
CA HIS A 291 -3.53 0.41 4.71
C HIS A 291 -3.64 0.83 6.19
N ALA A 292 -4.46 0.13 6.97
CA ALA A 292 -4.62 0.40 8.41
C ALA A 292 -3.32 0.12 9.20
N ILE A 293 -2.57 -0.93 8.86
CA ILE A 293 -1.25 -1.22 9.48
C ILE A 293 -0.27 -0.07 9.23
N ARG A 294 -0.25 0.50 8.01
CA ARG A 294 0.56 1.69 7.72
C ARG A 294 0.10 2.90 8.53
N GLY A 295 -1.20 3.07 8.72
CA GLY A 295 -1.77 4.10 9.61
C GLY A 295 -1.25 3.98 11.04
N VAL A 296 -1.23 2.77 11.60
CA VAL A 296 -0.63 2.49 12.91
C VAL A 296 0.86 2.83 12.94
N ALA A 297 1.63 2.40 11.94
CA ALA A 297 3.06 2.69 11.86
C ALA A 297 3.34 4.20 11.87
N ARG A 298 2.60 4.98 11.07
CA ARG A 298 2.71 6.44 11.03
C ARG A 298 2.37 7.09 12.36
N TYR A 299 1.27 6.68 12.99
CA TYR A 299 0.89 7.18 14.32
C TYR A 299 2.01 6.97 15.35
N LEU A 300 2.64 5.79 15.35
CA LEU A 300 3.74 5.48 16.27
C LEU A 300 4.98 6.34 15.98
N GLU A 301 5.29 6.58 14.70
CA GLU A 301 6.40 7.44 14.32
C GLU A 301 6.16 8.90 14.74
N GLU A 302 4.96 9.43 14.50
CA GLU A 302 4.57 10.79 14.90
C GLU A 302 4.54 10.96 16.42
N LYS A 303 4.07 9.95 17.16
CA LYS A 303 4.11 9.94 18.63
C LYS A 303 5.55 10.00 19.12
N ARG A 304 6.45 9.20 18.53
CA ARG A 304 7.88 9.23 18.84
C ARG A 304 8.54 10.57 18.56
N LYS A 305 8.24 11.22 17.43
CA LYS A 305 8.80 12.54 17.09
C LYS A 305 8.40 13.59 18.14
N ARG A 306 7.13 13.60 18.54
CA ARG A 306 6.62 14.48 19.61
C ARG A 306 7.29 14.25 20.96
N GLU A 307 7.56 13.00 21.31
CA GLU A 307 8.27 12.64 22.55
C GLU A 307 9.77 12.95 22.53
N GLN A 308 10.35 13.21 21.35
CA GLN A 308 11.75 13.63 21.20
C GLN A 308 11.93 15.14 21.22
N GLU A 309 10.87 15.89 20.86
CA GLU A 309 10.83 17.35 20.83
C GLU A 309 10.39 17.98 22.17
N SER A 310 9.86 17.16 23.09
CA SER A 310 9.40 17.56 24.43
C SER A 310 10.36 17.16 25.53
#